data_AF-A0A951I1B1-F1
#
_entry.id   AF-A0A951I1B1-F1
#
_cell.length_a   1.000
_cell.length_b   1.000
_cell.length_c   1.000
_cell.angle_alpha   90.00
_cell.angle_beta   90.00
_cell.angle_gamma   90.00
#
_symmetry.space_group_name_H-M   'P 1'
#
loop_
_entity.id
_entity.type
_entity.pdbx_description
1 polymer ?
#
loop_
_entity_poly.entity_id
_entity_poly.type
_entity_poly.pdbx_seq_one_letter_code
_entity_poly.pdbx_strand_id
1 'polypeptide(L)'
;MMLEKIGSKARWQVRVAATVIFLLGFAAGALALNAYRAWGGPNDAARGQDRFEQLVKELQLDEGQQTQVRQIFGDTREQLEALRKESEPRVKEIRRQADERMQKTLTAEQWQKFQKLMEERSARRRDRGAR
;
A
#
# COMPACT_ATOMS: atom_id res chain seq x y z
N MET A 1 41.47 -13.43 38.16
CA MET A 1 41.17 -12.08 37.66
C MET A 1 41.00 -12.12 36.13
N MET A 2 39.88 -12.63 35.58
CA MET A 2 39.57 -12.53 34.13
C MET A 2 38.07 -12.82 33.83
N LEU A 3 37.12 -12.12 34.45
CA LEU A 3 35.69 -12.23 34.08
C LEU A 3 34.92 -10.90 34.13
N GLU A 4 35.51 -9.82 33.58
CA GLU A 4 34.80 -8.52 33.45
C GLU A 4 35.07 -7.81 32.11
N LYS A 5 34.84 -8.49 30.98
CA LYS A 5 34.92 -7.80 29.66
C LYS A 5 33.75 -8.03 28.70
N ILE A 6 32.69 -8.71 29.11
CA ILE A 6 31.52 -8.98 28.24
C ILE A 6 30.41 -7.92 28.42
N GLY A 7 30.47 -7.09 29.46
CA GLY A 7 29.33 -6.28 29.90
C GLY A 7 28.95 -5.03 29.10
N SER A 8 29.85 -4.41 28.31
CA SER A 8 29.54 -3.10 27.66
C SER A 8 29.40 -3.17 26.14
N LYS A 9 30.25 -3.94 25.46
CA LYS A 9 30.26 -4.08 23.99
C LYS A 9 28.96 -4.71 23.48
N ALA A 10 28.51 -5.77 24.15
CA ALA A 10 27.26 -6.47 23.84
C ALA A 10 26.03 -5.57 24.06
N ARG A 11 26.02 -4.74 25.12
CA ARG A 11 24.89 -3.83 25.41
C ARG A 11 24.73 -2.74 24.36
N TRP A 12 25.84 -2.18 23.88
CA TRP A 12 25.79 -1.17 22.82
C TRP A 12 25.43 -1.79 21.46
N GLN A 13 25.94 -2.99 21.15
CA GLN A 13 25.53 -3.73 19.96
C GLN A 13 24.03 -4.07 19.96
N VAL A 14 23.47 -4.46 21.11
CA VAL A 14 22.03 -4.72 21.26
C VAL A 14 21.22 -3.44 21.05
N ARG A 15 21.69 -2.28 21.55
CA ARG A 15 21.02 -0.99 21.32
C ARG A 15 21.07 -0.57 19.86
N VAL A 16 22.21 -0.71 19.20
CA VAL A 16 22.35 -0.42 17.76
C VAL A 16 21.46 -1.34 16.94
N ALA A 17 21.46 -2.63 17.23
CA ALA A 17 20.59 -3.59 16.54
C ALA A 17 19.10 -3.26 16.74
N ALA A 18 18.69 -2.90 17.96
CA ALA A 18 17.32 -2.49 18.24
C ALA A 18 16.94 -1.21 17.48
N THR A 19 17.82 -0.22 17.41
CA THR A 19 17.60 1.01 16.62
C THR A 19 17.49 0.71 15.13
N VAL A 20 18.34 -0.16 14.59
CA VAL A 20 18.27 -0.56 13.17
C VAL A 20 16.96 -1.29 12.87
N ILE A 21 16.54 -2.24 13.72
CA ILE A 21 15.26 -2.96 13.56
C ILE A 21 14.09 -1.98 13.68
N PHE A 22 14.14 -1.02 14.60
CA PHE A 22 13.11 0.01 14.73
C PHE A 22 13.03 0.92 13.50
N LEU A 23 14.18 1.36 12.97
CA LEU A 23 14.24 2.17 11.75
C LEU A 23 13.76 1.39 10.52
N LEU A 24 14.09 0.10 10.42
CA LEU A 24 13.61 -0.79 9.37
C LEU A 24 12.09 -1.00 9.48
N GLY A 25 11.57 -1.24 10.69
CA GLY A 25 10.13 -1.35 10.94
C GLY A 25 9.37 -0.04 10.67
N PHE A 26 9.97 1.11 11.02
CA PHE A 26 9.42 2.43 10.73
C PHE A 26 9.42 2.74 9.23
N ALA A 27 10.52 2.43 8.52
CA ALA A 27 10.60 2.55 7.08
C ALA A 27 9.57 1.64 6.39
N ALA A 28 9.46 0.38 6.81
CA ALA A 28 8.46 -0.56 6.30
C ALA A 28 7.02 -0.07 6.58
N GLY A 29 6.75 0.47 7.77
CA GLY A 29 5.45 1.05 8.13
C GLY A 29 5.10 2.30 7.33
N ALA A 30 6.07 3.20 7.14
CA ALA A 30 5.92 4.39 6.30
C ALA A 30 5.68 4.02 4.83
N LEU A 31 6.39 3.02 4.32
CA LEU A 31 6.20 2.46 2.98
C LEU A 31 4.84 1.78 2.84
N ALA A 32 4.39 1.01 3.84
CA ALA A 32 3.06 0.39 3.84
C ALA A 32 1.93 1.42 3.85
N LEU A 33 2.04 2.49 4.66
CA LEU A 33 1.08 3.60 4.69
C LEU A 33 1.10 4.41 3.39
N ASN A 34 2.27 4.60 2.78
CA ASN A 34 2.40 5.27 1.49
C ASN A 34 1.85 4.43 0.34
N ALA A 35 2.08 3.11 0.35
CA ALA A 35 1.47 2.15 -0.57
C ALA A 35 -0.05 2.09 -0.40
N TYR A 36 -0.54 2.16 0.84
CA TYR A 36 -1.98 2.20 1.15
C TYR A 36 -2.64 3.52 0.67
N ARG A 37 -1.91 4.65 0.73
CA ARG A 37 -2.35 5.92 0.13
C ARG A 37 -2.24 5.92 -1.40
N ALA A 38 -1.26 5.22 -1.96
CA ALA A 38 -1.07 5.05 -3.41
C ALA A 38 -2.08 4.08 -4.04
N TRP A 39 -2.68 3.16 -3.27
CA TRP A 39 -3.77 2.29 -3.73
C TRP A 39 -5.10 3.01 -4.00
N GLY A 40 -5.13 4.34 -3.91
CA GLY A 40 -6.28 5.20 -4.16
C GLY A 40 -6.43 5.71 -5.59
N GLY A 41 -6.57 4.83 -6.58
CA GLY A 41 -7.23 5.13 -7.86
C GLY A 41 -6.37 5.02 -9.13
N PRO A 42 -6.90 4.41 -10.21
CA PRO A 42 -6.17 4.21 -11.46
C PRO A 42 -6.24 5.49 -12.31
N ASN A 43 -5.24 6.36 -12.18
CA ASN A 43 -4.87 7.31 -13.24
C ASN A 43 -3.32 7.41 -13.29
N ASP A 44 -2.68 6.24 -13.20
CA ASP A 44 -1.29 6.06 -12.81
C ASP A 44 -0.26 6.23 -13.93
N ALA A 45 -0.67 6.32 -15.21
CA ALA A 45 0.32 6.39 -16.30
C ALA A 45 1.00 7.77 -16.36
N ALA A 46 0.22 8.85 -16.49
CA ALA A 46 0.74 10.22 -16.49
C ALA A 46 1.33 10.60 -15.12
N ARG A 47 0.61 10.29 -14.03
CA ARG A 47 1.09 10.54 -12.67
C ARG A 47 2.29 9.69 -12.29
N GLY A 48 2.38 8.47 -12.79
CA GLY A 48 3.50 7.54 -12.56
C GLY A 48 4.73 7.92 -13.37
N GLN A 49 4.55 8.43 -14.59
CA GLN A 49 5.62 9.01 -15.37
C GLN A 49 6.17 10.28 -14.70
N ASP A 50 5.30 11.20 -14.27
CA ASP A 50 5.70 12.40 -13.53
C ASP A 50 6.45 12.05 -12.23
N ARG A 51 5.98 11.02 -11.50
CA ARG A 51 6.65 10.56 -10.28
C ARG A 51 7.96 9.82 -10.56
N PHE A 52 8.04 9.07 -11.65
CA PHE A 52 9.29 8.42 -12.06
C PHE A 52 10.33 9.47 -12.44
N GLU A 53 9.95 10.48 -13.23
CA GLU A 53 10.85 11.57 -13.62
C GLU A 53 11.32 12.40 -12.41
N GLN A 54 10.45 12.63 -11.42
CA GLN A 54 10.83 13.21 -10.14
C GLN A 54 11.85 12.33 -9.38
N LEU A 55 11.62 11.02 -9.29
CA LEU A 55 12.55 10.09 -8.65
C LEU A 55 13.91 10.05 -9.34
N VAL A 56 13.92 10.04 -10.68
CA VAL A 56 15.16 10.12 -11.47
C VAL A 56 15.93 11.38 -11.12
N LYS A 57 15.25 12.53 -11.05
CA LYS A 57 15.87 13.82 -10.76
C LYS A 57 16.38 13.92 -9.32
N GLU A 58 15.58 13.47 -8.34
CA GLU A 58 15.93 13.54 -6.92
C GLU A 58 17.05 12.59 -6.54
N LEU A 59 17.07 11.39 -7.13
CA LEU A 59 18.08 10.36 -6.86
C LEU A 59 19.26 10.40 -7.83
N GLN A 60 19.22 11.29 -8.84
CA GLN A 60 20.23 11.45 -9.88
C GLN A 60 20.57 10.11 -10.56
N LEU A 61 19.53 9.36 -10.95
CA LEU A 61 19.70 8.02 -11.50
C LEU A 61 20.35 8.07 -12.89
N ASP A 62 21.38 7.24 -13.10
CA ASP A 62 21.96 7.01 -14.42
C ASP A 62 21.03 6.16 -15.32
N GLU A 63 21.31 6.09 -16.61
CA GLU A 63 20.46 5.38 -17.59
C GLU A 63 20.27 3.88 -17.27
N GLY A 64 21.30 3.24 -16.73
CA GLY A 64 21.26 1.84 -16.32
C GLY A 64 20.34 1.64 -15.12
N GLN A 65 20.45 2.50 -14.12
CA GLN A 65 19.59 2.51 -12.94
C GLN A 65 18.14 2.82 -13.30
N GLN A 66 17.90 3.79 -14.19
CA GLN A 66 16.55 4.12 -14.66
C GLN A 66 15.86 2.92 -15.31
N THR A 67 16.58 2.19 -16.17
CA THR A 67 16.07 0.99 -16.82
C THR A 67 15.66 -0.07 -15.79
N GLN A 68 16.53 -0.32 -14.80
CA GLN A 68 16.24 -1.30 -13.74
C GLN A 68 15.06 -0.90 -12.87
N VAL A 69 14.95 0.38 -12.48
CA VAL A 69 13.83 0.86 -11.66
C VAL A 69 12.50 0.78 -12.42
N ARG A 70 12.50 1.11 -13.72
CA ARG A 70 11.30 0.94 -14.57
C ARG A 70 10.86 -0.53 -14.61
N GLN A 71 11.82 -1.44 -14.79
CA GLN A 71 11.52 -2.87 -14.82
C GLN A 71 10.95 -3.35 -13.47
N ILE A 72 11.58 -2.99 -12.35
CA ILE A 72 11.10 -3.37 -11.01
C ILE A 72 9.66 -2.89 -10.77
N PHE A 73 9.34 -1.65 -11.12
CA PHE A 73 7.98 -1.13 -10.97
C PHE A 73 6.98 -1.78 -11.94
N GLY A 74 7.39 -2.09 -13.17
CA GLY A 74 6.60 -2.86 -14.13
C GLY A 74 6.24 -4.24 -13.58
N ASP A 75 7.25 -5.02 -13.19
CA ASP A 75 7.08 -6.37 -12.65
C ASP A 75 6.21 -6.36 -11.38
N THR A 76 6.42 -5.38 -10.50
CA THR A 76 5.62 -5.21 -9.28
C THR A 76 4.16 -4.92 -9.63
N ARG A 77 3.90 -4.07 -10.63
CA ARG A 77 2.54 -3.76 -11.06
C ARG A 77 1.83 -5.00 -11.59
N GLU A 78 2.50 -5.80 -12.41
CA GLU A 78 1.95 -7.06 -12.92
C GLU A 78 1.60 -8.03 -11.79
N GLN A 79 2.49 -8.19 -10.80
CA GLN A 79 2.24 -9.05 -9.64
C GLN A 79 1.03 -8.57 -8.83
N LEU A 80 0.90 -7.25 -8.62
CA LEU A 80 -0.24 -6.67 -7.91
C LEU A 80 -1.55 -6.84 -8.71
N GLU A 81 -1.52 -6.69 -10.02
CA GLU A 81 -2.68 -6.93 -10.88
C GLU A 81 -3.12 -8.40 -10.86
N ALA A 82 -2.17 -9.34 -10.89
CA ALA A 82 -2.45 -10.77 -10.76
C ALA A 82 -3.09 -11.09 -9.40
N LEU A 83 -2.50 -10.62 -8.30
CA LEU A 83 -3.05 -10.79 -6.95
C LEU A 83 -4.45 -10.20 -6.82
N ARG A 84 -4.70 -9.03 -7.43
CA ARG A 84 -6.02 -8.41 -7.45
C ARG A 84 -7.04 -9.29 -8.17
N LYS A 85 -6.71 -9.84 -9.34
CA LYS A 85 -7.61 -10.74 -10.09
C LYS A 85 -7.92 -12.01 -9.31
N GLU A 86 -6.93 -12.58 -8.64
CA GLU A 86 -7.11 -13.78 -7.81
C GLU A 86 -7.99 -13.51 -6.58
N SER A 87 -7.79 -12.36 -5.93
CA SER A 87 -8.51 -11.99 -4.70
C SER A 87 -9.90 -11.41 -4.94
N GLU A 88 -10.19 -10.84 -6.11
CA GLU A 88 -11.47 -10.24 -6.48
C GLU A 88 -12.70 -11.11 -6.14
N PRO A 89 -12.78 -12.40 -6.50
CA PRO A 89 -13.94 -13.22 -6.18
C PRO A 89 -14.15 -13.38 -4.67
N ARG A 90 -13.06 -13.55 -3.89
CA ARG A 90 -13.13 -13.67 -2.42
C ARG A 90 -13.61 -12.37 -1.79
N VAL A 91 -13.11 -11.24 -2.27
CA VAL A 91 -13.54 -9.90 -1.80
C VAL A 91 -15.01 -9.66 -2.13
N LYS A 92 -15.47 -10.05 -3.32
CA LYS A 92 -16.88 -9.93 -3.73
C LYS A 92 -17.80 -10.74 -2.83
N GLU A 93 -17.40 -11.97 -2.49
CA GLU A 93 -18.18 -12.82 -1.60
C GLU A 93 -18.28 -12.23 -0.17
N ILE A 94 -17.16 -11.75 0.38
CA ILE A 94 -17.16 -11.10 1.71
C ILE A 94 -18.11 -9.88 1.73
N ARG A 95 -18.11 -9.08 0.66
CA ARG A 95 -19.02 -7.92 0.53
C ARG A 95 -20.48 -8.37 0.47
N ARG A 96 -20.78 -9.39 -0.33
CA ARG A 96 -22.14 -9.97 -0.44
C ARG A 96 -22.65 -10.43 0.93
N GLN A 97 -21.83 -11.16 1.68
CA GLN A 97 -22.19 -11.62 3.04
C GLN A 97 -22.35 -10.47 4.03
N ALA A 98 -21.58 -9.38 3.89
CA ALA A 98 -21.78 -8.18 4.69
C ALA A 98 -23.12 -7.51 4.35
N ASP A 99 -23.45 -7.39 3.07
CA ASP A 99 -24.71 -6.80 2.60
C ASP A 99 -25.93 -7.57 3.12
N GLU A 100 -25.90 -8.91 3.10
CA GLU A 100 -26.97 -9.75 3.67
C GLU A 100 -27.17 -9.52 5.17
N ARG A 101 -26.08 -9.39 5.93
CA ARG A 101 -26.14 -9.12 7.38
C ARG A 101 -26.68 -7.72 7.67
N MET A 102 -26.30 -6.74 6.84
CA MET A 102 -26.79 -5.38 6.93
C MET A 102 -28.29 -5.29 6.63
N GLN A 103 -28.78 -6.00 5.61
CA GLN A 103 -30.22 -6.07 5.29
C GLN A 103 -31.06 -6.63 6.45
N LYS A 104 -30.52 -7.61 7.20
CA LYS A 104 -31.20 -8.17 8.37
C LYS A 104 -31.20 -7.22 9.58
N THR A 105 -30.26 -6.27 9.62
CA THR A 105 -30.05 -5.38 10.77
C THR A 105 -30.74 -4.02 10.57
N LEU A 106 -30.76 -3.51 9.34
CA LEU A 106 -31.30 -2.20 9.00
C LEU A 106 -32.78 -2.29 8.60
N THR A 107 -33.52 -1.21 8.83
CA THR A 107 -34.85 -1.05 8.22
C THR A 107 -34.73 -0.86 6.70
N ALA A 108 -35.82 -1.07 5.97
CA ALA A 108 -35.84 -0.90 4.51
C ALA A 108 -35.38 0.51 4.07
N GLU A 109 -35.82 1.56 4.77
CA GLU A 109 -35.43 2.95 4.49
C GLU A 109 -33.94 3.20 4.78
N GLN A 110 -33.42 2.65 5.89
CA GLN A 110 -32.00 2.75 6.25
C GLN A 110 -31.12 2.02 5.24
N TRP A 111 -31.55 0.84 4.77
CA TRP A 111 -30.86 0.07 3.75
C TRP A 111 -30.78 0.81 2.41
N GLN A 112 -31.90 1.40 1.95
CA GLN A 112 -31.90 2.22 0.73
C GLN A 112 -30.95 3.42 0.85
N LYS A 113 -30.95 4.12 1.99
CA LYS A 113 -30.02 5.22 2.23
C LYS A 113 -28.56 4.75 2.23
N PHE A 114 -28.28 3.61 2.83
CA PHE A 114 -26.94 3.01 2.82
C PHE A 114 -26.46 2.68 1.40
N GLN A 115 -27.30 2.03 0.60
CA GLN A 115 -26.97 1.71 -0.79
C GLN A 115 -26.64 2.96 -1.61
N LYS A 116 -27.44 4.01 -1.48
CA LYS A 116 -27.19 5.30 -2.14
C LYS A 116 -25.85 5.91 -1.73
N LEU A 117 -25.52 5.90 -0.44
CA LEU A 117 -24.23 6.41 0.05
C LEU A 117 -23.04 5.61 -0.51
N MET A 118 -23.17 4.29 -0.62
CA MET A 118 -22.13 3.43 -1.17
C MET A 118 -21.96 3.62 -2.68
N GLU A 119 -23.06 3.78 -3.41
CA GLU A 119 -23.06 4.08 -4.83
C GLU A 119 -22.43 5.44 -5.13
N GLU A 120 -22.81 6.49 -4.42
CA GLU A 120 -22.20 7.82 -4.55
C GLU A 120 -20.69 7.77 -4.29
N ARG A 121 -20.27 7.03 -3.26
CA ARG A 121 -18.85 6.85 -2.95
C ARG A 121 -18.10 6.09 -4.03
N SER A 122 -18.74 5.10 -4.65
CA SER A 122 -18.18 4.37 -5.79
C SER A 122 -18.12 5.23 -7.05
N ALA A 123 -19.19 5.99 -7.34
CA ALA A 123 -19.26 6.91 -8.46
C ALA A 123 -18.17 7.99 -8.37
N ARG A 124 -17.96 8.58 -7.18
CA ARG A 124 -16.84 9.54 -6.94
C ARG A 124 -15.45 8.90 -7.09
N ARG A 125 -15.31 7.58 -6.95
CA ARG A 125 -14.03 6.89 -7.22
C ARG A 125 -13.88 6.60 -8.71
N ARG A 126 -14.97 6.26 -9.41
CA ARG A 126 -14.99 6.07 -10.86
C ARG A 126 -14.75 7.38 -11.61
N ASP A 127 -15.41 8.48 -11.23
CA ASP A 127 -15.24 9.80 -11.84
C ASP A 127 -13.83 10.35 -11.65
N ARG A 128 -13.22 10.13 -10.47
CA ARG A 128 -11.79 10.42 -10.24
C ARG A 128 -10.81 9.49 -10.96
N GLY A 129 -11.28 8.37 -11.51
CA GLY A 129 -10.49 7.47 -12.36
C GLY A 129 -10.82 7.58 -13.85
N ALA A 130 -11.88 8.32 -14.24
CA ALA A 130 -12.29 8.54 -15.62
C ALA A 130 -11.90 9.94 -16.14
N ARG A 131 -11.47 10.83 -15.24
CA ARG A 131 -10.78 12.11 -15.53
C ARG A 131 -9.30 11.94 -15.24
#